data_AF-A0A086Z1Q9-F1
#
_entry.id   AF-A0A086Z1Q9-F1
#
_cell.length_a   1.000
_cell.length_b   1.000
_cell.length_c   1.000
_cell.angle_alpha   90.00
_cell.angle_beta   90.00
_cell.angle_gamma   90.00
#
_symmetry.space_group_name_H-M   'P 1'
#
loop_
_entity.id
_entity.type
_entity.pdbx_description
1 polymer ?
#
loop_
_entity_poly.entity_id
_entity_poly.type
_entity_poly.pdbx_seq_one_letter_code
_entity_poly.pdbx_strand_id
1 'polypeptide(L)'
;MKLAPIFDPDARRPSPKPVQVDLRRIFLGGTTAWLLSLGVCAIMLWCGVDAMKPLIVCASGVGVGVLLLIWEHFNRWDYRRLAQ
;
A
#
# COMPACT_ATOMS: atom_id res chain seq x y z
N MET A 1 -31.03 22.98 3.57
CA MET A 1 -30.51 23.80 2.47
C MET A 1 -29.31 23.08 1.86
N LYS A 2 -29.48 22.53 0.65
CA LYS A 2 -28.58 21.52 0.03
C LYS A 2 -27.81 22.08 -1.18
N LEU A 3 -28.02 23.35 -1.53
CA LEU A 3 -27.51 24.02 -2.73
C LEU A 3 -26.44 25.10 -2.48
N ALA A 4 -26.16 25.44 -1.21
CA ALA A 4 -25.15 26.44 -0.84
C ALA A 4 -23.76 26.20 -1.51
N PRO A 5 -23.26 24.95 -1.65
CA PRO A 5 -21.94 24.73 -2.25
C PRO A 5 -21.84 25.02 -3.75
N ILE A 6 -22.96 25.18 -4.46
CA ILE A 6 -22.98 25.49 -5.89
C ILE A 6 -22.80 27.00 -6.13
N PHE A 7 -23.30 27.83 -5.20
CA PHE A 7 -23.25 29.29 -5.31
C PHE A 7 -22.10 29.91 -4.53
N ASP A 8 -21.60 29.21 -3.51
CA ASP A 8 -20.46 29.62 -2.71
C ASP A 8 -19.56 28.39 -2.44
N PRO A 9 -18.39 28.29 -3.11
CA PRO A 9 -17.47 27.17 -2.93
C PRO A 9 -16.88 27.10 -1.52
N ASP A 10 -16.85 28.22 -0.78
CA ASP A 10 -16.34 28.28 0.60
C ASP A 10 -17.38 27.77 1.62
N ALA A 11 -18.67 27.68 1.23
CA ALA A 11 -19.71 27.03 2.02
C ALA A 11 -19.63 25.48 1.98
N ARG A 12 -18.56 24.91 1.42
CA ARG A 12 -18.32 23.47 1.39
C ARG A 12 -18.14 22.94 2.82
N ARG A 13 -18.75 21.79 3.11
CA ARG A 13 -18.51 21.08 4.37
C ARG A 13 -17.00 20.79 4.52
N PRO A 14 -16.43 20.94 5.71
CA PRO A 14 -15.03 20.61 5.95
C PRO A 14 -14.76 19.15 5.56
N SER A 15 -13.60 18.91 4.97
CA SER A 15 -13.20 17.55 4.58
C SER A 15 -13.25 16.64 5.81
N PRO A 16 -13.80 15.41 5.68
CA PRO A 16 -13.81 14.46 6.78
C PRO A 16 -12.36 14.19 7.23
N LYS A 17 -12.17 13.99 8.53
CA LYS A 17 -10.85 13.65 9.06
C LYS A 17 -10.36 12.34 8.42
N PRO A 18 -9.06 12.23 8.06
CA PRO A 18 -8.51 11.01 7.51
C PRO A 18 -8.77 9.84 8.47
N VAL A 19 -9.29 8.73 7.95
CA VAL A 19 -9.47 7.51 8.74
C VAL A 19 -8.10 6.92 9.02
N GLN A 20 -7.80 6.70 10.29
CA GLN A 20 -6.57 6.02 10.70
C GLN A 20 -6.73 4.52 10.46
N VAL A 21 -6.25 4.05 9.31
CA VAL A 21 -6.07 2.62 9.05
C VAL A 21 -4.64 2.21 9.41
N ASP A 22 -4.44 0.98 9.86
CA ASP A 22 -3.10 0.45 10.17
C ASP A 22 -2.41 0.04 8.86
N LEU A 23 -1.76 1.00 8.20
CA LEU A 23 -1.07 0.79 6.92
C LEU A 23 -0.07 -0.37 7.00
N ARG A 24 0.58 -0.53 8.16
CA ARG A 24 1.58 -1.58 8.40
C ARG A 24 1.00 -2.95 8.22
N ARG A 25 -0.20 -3.19 8.74
CA ARG A 25 -0.86 -4.50 8.58
C ARG A 25 -1.18 -4.77 7.13
N ILE A 26 -1.62 -3.75 6.39
CA ILE A 26 -1.97 -3.87 4.97
C ILE A 26 -0.72 -4.14 4.14
N PHE A 27 0.34 -3.35 4.31
CA PHE A 27 1.60 -3.51 3.59
C PHE A 27 2.31 -4.82 3.96
N LEU A 28 2.27 -5.23 5.22
CA LEU A 28 2.83 -6.52 5.64
C LEU A 28 2.06 -7.68 5.00
N GLY A 29 0.72 -7.62 5.00
CA GLY A 29 -0.13 -8.61 4.34
C GLY A 29 0.19 -8.74 2.85
N GLY A 30 0.24 -7.62 2.12
CA GLY A 30 0.59 -7.61 0.70
C GLY A 30 2.02 -8.12 0.42
N THR A 31 2.99 -7.69 1.22
CA THR A 31 4.40 -8.13 1.06
C THR A 31 4.55 -9.62 1.33
N THR A 32 3.83 -10.16 2.33
CA THR A 32 3.84 -11.60 2.64
C THR A 32 3.26 -12.41 1.49
N ALA A 33 2.16 -11.95 0.89
CA ALA A 33 1.58 -12.58 -0.29
C ALA A 33 2.55 -12.58 -1.48
N TRP A 34 3.26 -11.46 -1.71
CA TRP A 34 4.29 -11.39 -2.74
C TRP A 34 5.47 -12.34 -2.49
N LEU A 35 5.92 -12.48 -1.24
CA LEU A 35 6.98 -13.42 -0.86
C LEU A 35 6.57 -14.87 -1.12
N LEU A 36 5.32 -15.23 -0.80
CA LEU A 36 4.81 -16.57 -1.08
C LEU A 36 4.78 -16.85 -2.59
N SER A 37 4.26 -15.93 -3.38
CA SER A 37 4.23 -16.03 -4.85
C SER A 37 5.64 -16.12 -5.45
N LEU A 38 6.59 -15.35 -4.90
CA LEU A 38 8.00 -15.42 -5.31
C LEU A 38 8.60 -16.80 -5.03
N GLY A 39 8.32 -17.38 -3.86
CA GLY A 39 8.74 -18.74 -3.50
C GLY A 39 8.19 -19.79 -4.47
N VAL A 40 6.90 -19.70 -4.83
CA VAL A 40 6.29 -20.59 -5.82
C VAL A 40 6.96 -20.46 -7.19
N CYS A 41 7.22 -19.24 -7.65
CA CYS A 41 7.89 -19.02 -8.94
C CYS A 41 9.33 -19.59 -8.93
N ALA A 42 10.05 -19.43 -7.83
CA ALA A 42 11.40 -19.97 -7.67
C ALA A 42 11.40 -21.51 -7.69
N ILE A 43 10.42 -22.15 -7.05
CA ILE A 43 10.24 -23.62 -7.10
C ILE A 43 9.94 -24.07 -8.53
N MET A 44 9.05 -23.37 -9.25
CA MET A 44 8.73 -23.69 -10.65
C MET A 44 9.98 -23.69 -11.53
N LEU A 45 10.85 -22.68 -11.39
CA LEU A 45 12.12 -22.60 -12.11
C LEU A 45 13.07 -23.73 -11.75
N TRP A 46 13.12 -24.11 -10.48
CA TRP A 46 13.93 -25.23 -10.05
C TRP A 46 13.43 -26.56 -10.63
N CYS A 47 12.11 -26.69 -10.83
CA CYS A 47 11.50 -27.82 -11.54
C CYS A 47 11.64 -27.74 -13.08
N GLY A 48 12.30 -26.72 -13.62
CA GLY A 48 12.52 -26.55 -15.06
C GLY A 48 11.36 -25.91 -15.83
N VAL A 49 10.36 -25.35 -15.13
CA VAL A 49 9.28 -24.58 -15.75
C VAL A 49 9.74 -23.13 -15.93
N ASP A 50 9.56 -22.58 -17.14
CA ASP A 50 9.89 -21.17 -17.40
C ASP A 50 8.92 -20.23 -16.65
N ALA A 51 9.38 -19.78 -15.48
CA ALA A 51 8.70 -18.80 -14.66
C ALA A 51 9.60 -17.56 -14.40
N MET A 52 10.54 -17.26 -15.31
CA MET A 52 11.45 -16.12 -15.14
C MET A 52 10.71 -14.78 -15.08
N LYS A 53 9.77 -14.56 -16.01
CA LYS A 53 8.94 -13.35 -16.03
C LYS A 53 8.11 -13.18 -14.75
N PRO A 54 7.29 -14.16 -14.32
CA PRO A 54 6.53 -14.02 -13.08
C PRO A 54 7.43 -13.93 -11.84
N LEU A 55 8.62 -14.55 -11.83
CA LEU A 55 9.58 -14.38 -10.75
C LEU A 55 10.05 -12.92 -10.62
N ILE A 56 10.40 -12.26 -11.73
CA ILE A 56 10.80 -10.85 -11.74
C ILE A 56 9.66 -9.95 -11.24
N VAL A 57 8.41 -10.22 -11.66
CA VAL A 57 7.23 -9.47 -11.20
C VAL A 57 7.00 -9.68 -9.70
N CYS A 58 7.16 -10.90 -9.20
CA CYS A 58 7.03 -11.15 -7.76
C CYS A 58 8.15 -10.47 -6.97
N ALA A 59 9.39 -10.50 -7.48
CA ALA A 59 10.53 -9.85 -6.85
C ALA A 59 10.35 -8.33 -6.80
N SER A 60 9.83 -7.71 -7.86
CA SER A 60 9.52 -6.28 -7.86
C SER A 60 8.37 -5.96 -6.89
N GLY A 61 7.34 -6.80 -6.83
CA GLY A 61 6.26 -6.69 -5.84
C GLY A 61 6.76 -6.73 -4.38
N VAL A 62 7.66 -7.66 -4.06
CA VAL A 62 8.34 -7.71 -2.75
C VAL A 62 9.15 -6.43 -2.53
N GLY A 63 9.93 -5.98 -3.52
CA GLY A 63 10.73 -4.76 -3.44
C GLY A 63 9.89 -3.53 -3.14
N VAL A 64 8.78 -3.33 -3.86
CA VAL A 64 7.84 -2.23 -3.60
C VAL A 64 7.22 -2.36 -2.21
N GLY A 65 6.80 -3.56 -1.81
CA GLY A 65 6.22 -3.81 -0.48
C GLY A 65 7.18 -3.44 0.66
N VAL A 66 8.46 -3.82 0.54
CA VAL A 66 9.51 -3.45 1.51
C VAL A 66 9.73 -1.95 1.53
N LEU A 67 9.80 -1.29 0.37
CA LEU A 67 9.95 0.17 0.29
C LEU A 67 8.78 0.90 0.97
N LEU A 68 7.55 0.43 0.78
CA LEU A 68 6.36 0.98 1.44
C LEU A 68 6.39 0.78 2.95
N LEU A 69 6.85 -0.38 3.44
CA LEU A 69 7.02 -0.64 4.87
C LEU A 69 8.10 0.26 5.50
N ILE A 70 9.21 0.49 4.80
CA ILE A 70 10.28 1.40 5.23
C ILE A 70 9.73 2.83 5.29
N TRP A 71 9.07 3.26 4.21
CA TRP A 71 8.46 4.58 4.15
C TRP A 71 7.45 4.79 5.27
N GLU A 72 6.59 3.81 5.53
CA GLU A 72 5.62 3.89 6.61
C GLU A 72 6.30 3.97 7.98
N HIS A 73 7.37 3.20 8.20
CA HIS A 73 8.13 3.25 9.45
C HIS A 73 8.61 4.67 9.77
N PHE A 74 9.10 5.40 8.76
CA PHE A 74 9.53 6.79 8.91
C PHE A 74 8.37 7.79 8.98
N ASN A 75 7.36 7.64 8.12
CA ASN A 75 6.28 8.61 7.97
C ASN A 75 5.15 8.45 9.01
N ARG A 76 5.17 7.36 9.81
CA ARG A 76 4.25 7.11 10.92
C ARG A 76 4.25 8.22 11.98
N TRP A 77 5.33 8.98 12.07
CA TRP A 77 5.44 10.12 12.99
C TRP A 77 4.62 11.33 12.51
N ASP A 78 4.52 11.56 11.21
CA ASP A 78 3.81 12.71 10.65
C ASP A 78 2.29 12.51 10.61
N TYR A 79 1.80 11.32 10.28
CA TYR A 79 0.35 11.04 10.24
C TYR A 79 -0.33 11.17 11.60
N ARG A 80 0.37 10.84 12.69
CA ARG A 80 -0.15 11.01 14.04
C ARG A 80 -0.23 12.49 14.45
N ARG A 81 0.67 13.34 13.94
CA ARG A 81 0.63 14.79 14.18
C ARG A 81 -0.48 15.48 13.41
N LEU A 82 -0.77 15.05 12.18
CA LEU A 82 -1.83 15.62 11.34
C LEU A 82 -3.25 15.24 11.78
N ALA A 83 -3.40 14.26 12.66
CA ALA A 83 -4.70 13.82 13.17
C ALA A 83 -5.09 14.42 14.54
N GLN A 84 -4.18 15.10 15.22
CA GLN A 84 -4.50 15.99 16.36
C GLN A 84 -5.09 17.30 15.82
#